data_AF-A0A2H9LJT2-F1
#
_entry.id   AF-A0A2H9LJT2-F1
#
_cell.length_a   1.000
_cell.length_b   1.000
_cell.length_c   1.000
_cell.angle_alpha   90.00
_cell.angle_beta   90.00
_cell.angle_gamma   90.00
#
_symmetry.space_group_name_H-M   'P 1'
#
loop_
_entity.id
_entity.type
_entity.pdbx_description
1 polymer ?
#
loop_
_entity_poly.entity_id
_entity_poly.type
_entity_poly.pdbx_seq_one_letter_code
_entity_poly.pdbx_strand_id
1 'polypeptide(L)' 'FRTLPFAERWLQGVVPEEHYREAFRELLKSKALMEYPIFVEASRKIVAQAEHTVLIVRDGCAVLT' A
#
# COMPACT_ATOMS: atom_id res chain seq x y z
N PHE A 1 -4.74 -9.69 5.21
CA PHE A 1 -5.00 -8.66 4.19
C PHE A 1 -5.19 -9.21 2.77
N ARG A 2 -5.07 -10.53 2.55
CA ARG A 2 -5.25 -11.17 1.23
C ARG A 2 -4.42 -10.44 0.17
N THR A 3 -5.06 -9.89 -0.85
CA THR A 3 -4.42 -9.20 -1.98
C THR A 3 -4.54 -7.67 -1.89
N LEU A 4 -5.19 -7.13 -0.87
CA LEU A 4 -5.27 -5.68 -0.67
C LEU A 4 -4.04 -5.18 0.11
N PRO A 5 -3.56 -3.96 -0.19
CA PRO A 5 -2.49 -3.33 0.58
C PRO A 5 -2.84 -3.25 2.07
N PHE A 6 -1.81 -3.30 2.90
CA PHE A 6 -1.94 -3.12 4.35
C PHE A 6 -0.76 -2.33 4.90
N ALA A 7 -0.95 -1.72 6.07
CA ALA A 7 0.12 -1.03 6.77
C ALA A 7 0.76 -1.97 7.81
N GLU A 8 2.09 -1.95 7.91
CA GLU A 8 2.86 -2.70 8.93
C GLU A 8 2.36 -2.43 10.35
N ARG A 9 1.97 -1.18 10.66
CA ARG A 9 1.38 -0.80 11.96
C ARG A 9 0.14 -1.60 12.35
N TRP A 10 -0.59 -2.19 11.40
CA TRP A 10 -1.77 -3.03 11.71
C TRP A 10 -1.39 -4.41 12.28
N LEU A 11 -0.12 -4.80 12.19
CA LEU A 11 0.39 -6.05 12.74
C LEU A 11 0.89 -5.91 14.19
N GLN A 12 0.98 -4.68 14.71
CA GLN A 12 1.36 -4.42 16.09
C GLN A 12 0.36 -5.07 17.06
N GLY A 13 0.87 -5.86 18.02
CA GLY A 13 0.05 -6.58 18.99
C GLY A 13 -0.67 -7.81 18.45
N VAL A 14 -0.58 -8.11 17.15
CA VAL A 14 -1.13 -9.33 16.52
C VAL A 14 -0.07 -10.42 16.44
N VAL A 15 1.20 -10.03 16.25
CA VAL A 15 2.34 -10.94 16.14
C VAL A 15 3.29 -10.69 17.33
N PRO A 16 3.84 -11.74 17.97
CA PRO A 16 4.88 -11.58 18.98
C PRO A 16 6.07 -10.77 18.44
N GLU A 17 6.48 -9.74 19.18
CA GLU A 17 7.48 -8.78 18.74
C GLU A 17 8.86 -9.42 18.49
N GLU A 18 9.19 -10.45 19.29
CA GLU A 18 10.44 -11.21 19.23
C GLU A 18 10.69 -11.85 17.86
N HIS A 19 9.64 -12.32 17.18
CA HIS A 19 9.74 -13.02 15.90
C HIS A 19 9.28 -12.19 14.69
N TYR A 20 8.62 -11.06 14.95
CA TYR A 20 8.01 -10.24 13.91
C TYR A 20 9.01 -9.85 12.81
N ARG A 21 10.16 -9.29 13.20
CA ARG A 21 11.13 -8.71 12.26
C ARG A 21 11.76 -9.74 11.32
N GLU A 22 12.04 -10.94 11.83
CA GLU A 22 12.64 -12.02 11.04
C GLU A 22 11.63 -12.60 10.06
N ALA A 23 10.44 -12.96 10.54
CA ALA A 23 9.36 -13.47 9.70
C ALA A 23 8.97 -12.47 8.61
N PHE A 24 8.85 -11.18 8.94
CA PHE A 24 8.49 -10.14 7.96
C PHE A 24 9.57 -9.99 6.87
N ARG A 25 10.84 -10.05 7.25
CA ARG A 25 11.96 -10.03 6.30
C ARG A 25 11.98 -11.26 5.40
N GLU A 26 11.67 -12.44 5.92
CA GLU A 26 11.57 -13.67 5.13
C GLU A 26 10.44 -13.60 4.09
N LEU A 27 9.28 -13.05 4.48
CA LEU A 27 8.14 -12.84 3.58
C LEU A 27 8.47 -11.87 2.43
N LEU A 28 9.25 -10.81 2.71
CA LEU A 28 9.74 -9.89 1.67
C LEU A 28 10.76 -10.58 0.75
N LYS A 29 11.74 -11.30 1.32
CA LYS A 29 12.77 -12.02 0.54
C LYS A 29 12.17 -13.10 -0.36
N SER A 30 11.16 -13.82 0.14
CA SER A 30 10.44 -14.85 -0.61
C SER A 30 9.46 -14.29 -1.65
N LYS A 31 9.27 -12.96 -1.71
CA LYS A 31 8.28 -12.28 -2.56
C LYS A 31 6.83 -12.68 -2.27
N ALA A 32 6.57 -13.25 -1.10
CA ALA A 32 5.20 -13.42 -0.60
C ALA A 32 4.56 -12.05 -0.28
N LEU A 33 5.39 -11.06 0.05
CA LEU A 33 5.02 -9.65 0.20
C LEU A 33 5.83 -8.77 -0.78
N MET A 34 5.23 -7.64 -1.14
CA MET A 34 5.90 -6.55 -1.87
C MET A 34 5.74 -5.26 -1.07
N GLU A 35 6.82 -4.48 -0.99
CA GLU A 35 6.82 -3.20 -0.32
C GLU A 35 6.40 -2.06 -1.26
N TYR A 36 5.68 -1.08 -0.71
CA TYR A 36 5.37 0.19 -1.36
C TYR A 36 6.11 1.30 -0.59
N PRO A 37 7.32 1.68 -1.01
CA PRO A 37 8.11 2.67 -0.30
C PRO A 37 7.46 4.06 -0.41
N ILE A 38 7.86 4.95 0.48
CA ILE A 38 7.44 6.35 0.44
C ILE A 38 8.02 7.00 -0.82
N PHE A 39 7.17 7.53 -1.70
CA PHE A 39 7.60 8.32 -2.85
C PHE A 39 7.83 9.77 -2.44
N VAL A 40 9.04 10.25 -2.70
CA VAL A 40 9.46 11.63 -2.41
C VAL A 40 9.80 12.32 -3.73
N GLU A 41 9.27 13.52 -3.95
CA GLU A 41 9.61 14.31 -5.14
C GLU A 41 11.11 14.60 -5.16
N ALA A 42 11.76 14.37 -6.31
CA ALA A 42 13.22 14.37 -6.43
C ALA A 42 13.87 15.68 -5.99
N SER A 43 13.21 16.81 -6.23
CA SER A 43 13.66 18.16 -5.85
C SER A 43 13.14 18.60 -4.47
N ARG A 44 12.40 17.74 -3.75
CA ARG A 44 11.73 18.01 -2.46
C ARG A 44 10.77 19.20 -2.48
N LYS A 45 10.19 19.51 -3.64
CA LYS A 45 9.15 20.53 -3.78
C LYS A 45 7.81 19.96 -3.33
N ILE A 46 6.85 20.87 -3.17
CA ILE A 46 5.48 20.55 -2.75
C ILE A 46 4.82 19.68 -3.82
N VAL A 47 4.14 18.63 -3.37
CA VAL A 47 3.29 17.76 -4.19
C VAL A 47 1.83 18.04 -3.82
N ALA A 48 0.99 18.21 -4.83
CA ALA A 48 -0.46 18.23 -4.69
C ALA A 48 -1.06 17.03 -5.44
N GLN A 49 -2.14 16.46 -4.92
CA GLN A 49 -2.83 15.30 -5.51
C GLN A 49 -4.34 15.55 -5.53
N ALA A 50 -4.99 15.10 -6.60
CA ALA A 50 -6.43 14.86 -6.66
C ALA A 50 -6.66 13.48 -7.27
N GLU A 51 -7.64 12.73 -6.77
CA GLU A 51 -7.97 11.38 -7.25
C GLU A 51 -9.48 11.21 -7.31
N HIS A 52 -9.93 10.44 -8.30
CA HIS A 52 -11.32 10.05 -8.43
C HIS A 52 -11.43 8.65 -9.05
N THR A 53 -12.40 7.84 -8.60
CA THR A 53 -12.68 6.54 -9.21
C THR A 53 -13.81 6.65 -10.23
N VAL A 54 -13.60 6.21 -11.47
CA VAL A 54 -14.61 6.28 -12.54
C VAL A 54 -15.03 4.89 -13.02
N LEU A 55 -16.31 4.73 -13.35
CA LEU A 55 -16.86 3.56 -14.03
C LEU A 55 -17.13 3.90 -15.50
N ILE A 56 -16.48 3.20 -16.42
CA ILE A 56 -16.72 3.36 -17.86
C ILE A 56 -18.00 2.63 -18.25
N VAL A 57 -18.91 3.33 -18.94
CA VAL A 57 -20.18 2.82 -19.46
C VAL A 57 -20.28 3.08 -20.96
N ARG A 58 -21.28 2.51 -21.62
CA ARG A 58 -21.43 2.57 -23.10
C ARG A 58 -21.34 4.01 -23.64
N ASP A 59 -22.00 4.95 -22.98
CA ASP A 59 -22.18 6.32 -23.47
C ASP A 59 -21.36 7.36 -22.68
N GLY A 60 -20.39 6.93 -21.86
CA GLY A 60 -19.56 7.85 -21.07
C GLY A 60 -18.91 7.22 -19.84
N CYS A 61 -18.78 8.00 -18.76
CA CYS A 61 -18.31 7.50 -17.47
C CYS A 61 -19.14 8.05 -16.31
N ALA A 62 -19.29 7.24 -15.27
CA ALA A 62 -19.84 7.65 -14.00
C ALA A 62 -18.72 7.93 -13.00
N VAL A 63 -18.86 9.06 -12.31
CA VAL A 63 -17.96 9.60 -11.28
C VAL A 63 -18.43 9.01 -9.94
N LEU A 64 -17.62 8.16 -9.29
CA LEU A 64 -18.01 7.39 -8.10
C LEU A 64 -17.60 8.03 -6.76
N THR A 65 -16.59 8.90 -6.75
CA THR A 65 -16.01 9.49 -5.52
C THR A 65 -15.96 11.01 -5.56
#